data_AF-A0A6J0ISU8-F1
#
_entry.id   AF-A0A6J0ISU8-F1
#
_cell.length_a   1.000
_cell.length_b   1.000
_cell.length_c   1.000
_cell.angle_alpha   90.00
_cell.angle_beta   90.00
_cell.angle_gamma   90.00
#
_symmetry.space_group_name_H-M   'P 1'
#
loop_
_entity.id
_entity.type
_entity.pdbx_description
1 polymer ?
#
loop_
_entity_poly.entity_id
_entity_poly.type
_entity_poly.pdbx_seq_one_letter_code
_entity_poly.pdbx_strand_id
1 'polypeptide(L)'
;MAQLTDLHAHESWTRGGPGGTASYRHQGPGAAPPAPPRTGTASYRHQGPRGGPGGTSSTLYRDPGGAAPPRLQRPPLIAGSPPSPLQALRALCPHGLSRTRPLPVSVTKSSICATVAVFTGKANCPYYAKAEHLADCLQAALPNFRVHKITQHPDKWEQWLHDICETNGWEHRQSPIIWRELLDRGGKGQLLGGLNDFLEYAQQYYGITSMMLSKEMLEVAEENLQAHLEIVKEDEKIKSLIKPMQIWITSASTPICYQLIPLLANGEVFGMTTEISIHLLDTGQFKEVLCSIVMEAEDMAFPLLRSILEHTEIDEAFIEADVVIVLDDVLLNLEVQSLENYIREVSEICQVYAPLIEKNAKSEVRVISSGKTFANLKATLIMTYGPSIKPENIIAVATSWESAAKATLARKLNVSTAGVKDVIVWGNITGSNYIDLSHAKLYGYDGAIWGPANFQRPLLNPIYDREWIHSEFLSAQGSLRSRVGHSTGMLPAHAVATVLQYWYHGSPPGEIVSVGVLSEGQFCVPEGIIFSMPVSFQNGSWEVIKELEIDGTTQEVLGRLAHELIQEKLVALKEIKEIHPYGEG
;
A
#
# COMPACT_ATOMS: atom_id res chain seq x y z
N MET A 1 0.00 23.66 -48.51
CA MET A 1 -1.05 23.29 -49.49
C MET A 1 -1.95 22.25 -48.83
N ALA A 2 -3.25 22.59 -48.70
CA ALA A 2 -4.48 21.78 -48.45
C ALA A 2 -4.39 20.48 -47.60
N GLN A 3 -5.01 20.39 -46.41
CA GLN A 3 -6.43 20.01 -46.07
C GLN A 3 -6.72 18.49 -46.23
N LEU A 4 -7.45 17.74 -45.39
CA LEU A 4 -8.35 17.93 -44.23
C LEU A 4 -8.74 16.52 -43.66
N THR A 5 -9.28 16.45 -42.42
CA THR A 5 -10.17 15.42 -41.79
C THR A 5 -9.58 14.01 -41.46
N ASP A 6 -9.94 13.27 -40.40
CA ASP A 6 -11.05 13.34 -39.42
C ASP A 6 -10.78 12.47 -38.16
N LEU A 7 -11.63 12.66 -37.13
CA LEU A 7 -11.64 12.03 -35.80
C LEU A 7 -12.24 10.60 -35.71
N HIS A 8 -11.65 9.80 -34.81
CA HIS A 8 -12.17 8.85 -33.81
C HIS A 8 -13.25 7.76 -34.07
N ALA A 9 -12.95 6.63 -33.40
CA ALA A 9 -13.83 5.65 -32.72
C ALA A 9 -14.15 4.33 -33.44
N HIS A 10 -13.75 3.23 -32.81
CA HIS A 10 -14.21 1.88 -33.11
C HIS A 10 -14.38 1.10 -31.81
N GLU A 11 -15.61 0.66 -31.53
CA GLU A 11 -15.91 -0.42 -30.61
C GLU A 11 -16.81 -1.44 -31.30
N SER A 12 -16.41 -2.71 -31.14
CA SER A 12 -17.21 -3.94 -31.05
C SER A 12 -18.07 -4.43 -32.23
N TRP A 13 -17.90 -5.73 -32.50
CA TRP A 13 -18.53 -6.51 -33.55
C TRP A 13 -19.38 -7.64 -32.93
N THR A 14 -20.58 -7.82 -33.50
CA THR A 14 -21.26 -9.10 -33.82
C THR A 14 -21.85 -9.95 -32.68
N ARG A 15 -22.98 -10.67 -32.81
CA ARG A 15 -23.73 -11.19 -34.00
C ARG A 15 -25.10 -11.73 -33.55
N GLY A 16 -26.08 -11.74 -34.46
CA GLY A 16 -27.14 -12.77 -34.51
C GLY A 16 -28.60 -12.28 -34.48
N GLY A 17 -29.23 -12.09 -35.65
CA GLY A 17 -30.69 -11.87 -35.79
C GLY A 17 -31.48 -13.19 -35.90
N PRO A 18 -32.63 -13.25 -36.62
CA PRO A 18 -33.53 -12.16 -37.03
C PRO A 18 -35.04 -12.49 -36.84
N GLY A 19 -35.89 -11.47 -36.96
CA GLY A 19 -37.20 -11.58 -37.62
C GLY A 19 -38.44 -11.44 -36.74
N GLY A 20 -39.25 -10.42 -37.02
CA GLY A 20 -40.62 -10.32 -36.51
C GLY A 20 -41.18 -8.89 -36.42
N THR A 21 -41.63 -8.36 -37.55
CA THR A 21 -42.38 -7.10 -37.67
C THR A 21 -43.76 -7.15 -36.98
N ALA A 22 -44.12 -6.12 -36.20
CA ALA A 22 -45.51 -5.66 -36.09
C ALA A 22 -45.58 -4.22 -35.53
N SER A 23 -46.27 -3.36 -36.28
CA SER A 23 -46.64 -1.98 -35.94
C SER A 23 -47.66 -1.90 -34.81
N TYR A 24 -47.69 -0.81 -34.04
CA TYR A 24 -48.96 -0.17 -33.66
C TYR A 24 -48.81 1.35 -33.41
N ARG A 25 -49.84 2.08 -33.86
CA ARG A 25 -50.03 3.54 -33.89
C ARG A 25 -50.71 4.03 -32.60
N HIS A 26 -50.34 5.25 -32.18
CA HIS A 26 -51.11 6.33 -31.55
C HIS A 26 -52.21 6.06 -30.51
N GLN A 27 -52.11 6.73 -29.35
CA GLN A 27 -52.99 7.84 -28.90
C GLN A 27 -52.43 8.47 -27.60
N GLY A 28 -52.37 9.81 -27.51
CA GLY A 28 -51.96 10.57 -26.30
C GLY A 28 -53.16 10.95 -25.41
N PRO A 29 -53.16 12.10 -24.68
CA PRO A 29 -52.09 12.74 -23.90
C PRO A 29 -52.53 13.03 -22.44
N GLY A 30 -51.63 13.41 -21.53
CA GLY A 30 -52.05 14.01 -20.25
C GLY A 30 -51.00 14.15 -19.16
N ALA A 31 -50.87 15.39 -18.66
CA ALA A 31 -50.30 15.83 -17.38
C ALA A 31 -48.77 15.88 -17.21
N ALA A 32 -48.25 17.12 -17.23
CA ALA A 32 -46.93 17.50 -16.72
C ALA A 32 -46.99 17.82 -15.22
N PRO A 33 -45.94 17.52 -14.43
CA PRO A 33 -45.79 18.02 -13.06
C PRO A 33 -44.83 19.24 -12.98
N PRO A 34 -44.85 20.01 -11.86
CA PRO A 34 -44.45 21.43 -11.83
C PRO A 34 -42.97 21.68 -11.49
N ALA A 35 -42.51 22.88 -11.84
CA ALA A 35 -41.16 23.41 -11.59
C ALA A 35 -40.90 23.79 -10.12
N PRO A 36 -39.63 23.75 -9.66
CA PRO A 36 -39.27 24.06 -8.27
C PRO A 36 -39.15 25.58 -8.00
N PRO A 37 -39.31 26.03 -6.74
CA PRO A 37 -39.31 27.44 -6.39
C PRO A 37 -37.89 28.03 -6.27
N ARG A 38 -37.78 29.29 -6.71
CA ARG A 38 -36.61 30.16 -6.59
C ARG A 38 -36.44 30.66 -5.14
N THR A 39 -35.25 30.48 -4.59
CA THR A 39 -34.68 31.29 -3.49
C THR A 39 -33.29 31.73 -4.01
N GLY A 40 -32.93 33.01 -4.08
CA GLY A 40 -32.89 34.00 -3.00
C GLY A 40 -31.40 34.30 -2.73
N THR A 41 -30.74 35.03 -3.63
CA THR A 41 -29.33 35.42 -3.51
C THR A 41 -29.14 36.42 -2.37
N ALA A 42 -28.47 36.01 -1.30
CA ALA A 42 -28.02 36.89 -0.22
C ALA A 42 -26.50 37.08 -0.30
N SER A 43 -26.09 38.29 -0.67
CA SER A 43 -24.71 38.78 -0.59
C SER A 43 -24.34 39.05 0.86
N TYR A 44 -23.25 38.48 1.38
CA TYR A 44 -22.65 38.92 2.64
C TYR A 44 -21.41 39.79 2.37
N ARG A 45 -21.51 41.03 2.84
CA ARG A 45 -20.51 42.09 2.81
C ARG A 45 -19.45 41.84 3.89
N HIS A 46 -18.18 41.98 3.49
CA HIS A 46 -17.05 42.24 4.39
C HIS A 46 -17.28 43.51 5.22
N GLN A 47 -17.16 43.42 6.55
CA GLN A 47 -16.80 44.56 7.40
C GLN A 47 -15.92 44.09 8.57
N GLY A 48 -14.73 44.69 8.67
CA GLY A 48 -14.11 45.11 9.93
C GLY A 48 -13.59 46.54 9.72
N PRO A 49 -12.90 47.20 10.68
CA PRO A 49 -12.69 46.89 12.10
C PRO A 49 -12.94 48.13 13.03
N ARG A 50 -12.75 47.96 14.35
CA ARG A 50 -12.39 48.94 15.44
C ARG A 50 -12.99 48.43 16.76
N GLY A 51 -12.37 48.38 17.93
CA GLY A 51 -11.06 48.76 18.47
C GLY A 51 -11.05 48.36 19.96
N GLY A 52 -9.86 48.20 20.58
CA GLY A 52 -9.68 47.97 22.03
C GLY A 52 -10.09 49.19 22.89
N PRO A 53 -9.83 49.22 24.22
CA PRO A 53 -8.63 48.76 24.96
C PRO A 53 -9.00 47.79 26.12
N GLY A 54 -8.15 47.13 26.90
CA GLY A 54 -6.77 47.29 27.36
C GLY A 54 -6.77 46.93 28.86
N GLY A 55 -5.89 46.04 29.33
CA GLY A 55 -5.88 45.62 30.74
C GLY A 55 -4.88 44.50 31.05
N THR A 56 -3.71 44.91 31.51
CA THR A 56 -2.54 44.15 31.94
C THR A 56 -2.77 43.21 33.13
N SER A 57 -2.18 42.02 33.11
CA SER A 57 -1.43 41.51 34.28
C SER A 57 -0.47 40.39 33.88
N SER A 58 0.81 40.65 34.14
CA SER A 58 1.94 39.73 34.07
C SER A 58 2.12 39.03 35.43
N THR A 59 2.27 37.71 35.44
CA THR A 59 2.98 37.02 36.52
C THR A 59 3.85 35.91 35.97
N LEU A 60 5.13 36.06 36.28
CA LEU A 60 6.27 35.19 36.03
C LEU A 60 6.11 33.83 36.73
N TYR A 61 6.50 32.75 36.06
CA TYR A 61 7.15 31.62 36.72
C TYR A 61 8.34 31.14 35.88
N ARG A 62 9.45 30.91 36.59
CA ARG A 62 10.81 30.69 36.10
C ARG A 62 11.01 29.33 35.45
N ASP A 63 11.82 29.33 34.39
CA ASP A 63 12.63 28.20 33.92
C ASP A 63 13.52 27.61 35.03
N PRO A 64 13.84 26.31 34.92
CA PRO A 64 15.24 25.96 34.82
C PRO A 64 15.53 24.96 33.68
N GLY A 65 16.33 25.42 32.71
CA GLY A 65 17.43 24.67 32.09
C GLY A 65 17.12 23.43 31.23
N GLY A 66 17.25 23.57 29.91
CA GLY A 66 17.43 22.42 29.02
C GLY A 66 17.32 22.76 27.53
N ALA A 67 18.46 23.07 26.91
CA ALA A 67 18.79 23.06 25.47
C ALA A 67 17.67 23.24 24.41
N ALA A 68 17.77 24.31 23.64
CA ALA A 68 17.02 24.50 22.38
C ALA A 68 17.29 23.36 21.38
N PRO A 69 16.28 22.90 20.62
CA PRO A 69 16.49 21.89 19.57
C PRO A 69 17.30 22.50 18.42
N PRO A 70 18.24 21.75 17.82
CA PRO A 70 19.02 22.27 16.71
C PRO A 70 18.11 22.51 15.50
N ARG A 71 18.26 23.67 14.87
CA ARG A 71 17.71 23.94 13.53
C ARG A 71 18.29 22.89 12.57
N LEU A 72 17.43 22.02 12.05
CA LEU A 72 17.75 21.13 10.93
C LEU A 72 18.16 21.98 9.72
N GLN A 73 19.47 22.12 9.53
CA GLN A 73 20.04 22.52 8.25
C GLN A 73 19.73 21.41 7.25
N ARG A 74 19.24 21.79 6.06
CA ARG A 74 19.10 20.86 4.92
C ARG A 74 20.44 20.15 4.68
N PRO A 75 20.46 18.82 4.45
CA PRO A 75 21.69 18.16 4.06
C PRO A 75 22.14 18.69 2.69
N PRO A 76 23.45 18.85 2.44
CA PRO A 76 23.93 19.15 1.11
C PRO A 76 23.67 17.96 0.19
N LEU A 77 23.32 18.25 -1.07
CA LEU A 77 23.28 17.28 -2.16
C LEU A 77 24.60 16.50 -2.17
N ILE A 78 24.53 15.19 -1.94
CA ILE A 78 25.67 14.29 -2.05
C ILE A 78 26.00 14.16 -3.54
N ALA A 79 26.88 15.04 -4.01
CA ALA A 79 27.62 14.86 -5.23
C ALA A 79 28.96 14.21 -4.88
N GLY A 80 29.15 12.95 -5.30
CA GLY A 80 30.45 12.29 -5.22
C GLY A 80 30.34 10.80 -4.95
N SER A 81 30.58 9.99 -5.98
CA SER A 81 31.05 8.61 -5.80
C SER A 81 32.37 8.63 -5.02
N PRO A 82 32.64 7.64 -4.15
CA PRO A 82 33.93 7.55 -3.48
C PRO A 82 35.06 7.37 -4.52
N PRO A 83 36.26 7.91 -4.26
CA PRO A 83 37.38 7.77 -5.19
C PRO A 83 37.83 6.31 -5.27
N SER A 84 38.25 5.87 -6.47
CA SER A 84 38.78 4.52 -6.69
C SER A 84 40.03 4.28 -5.82
N PRO A 85 40.34 3.02 -5.45
CA PRO A 85 41.53 2.65 -4.66
C PRO A 85 42.86 3.16 -5.24
N LEU A 86 42.91 3.43 -6.55
CA LEU A 86 44.06 4.05 -7.25
C LEU A 86 44.34 5.51 -6.83
N GLN A 87 43.35 6.24 -6.29
CA GLN A 87 43.57 7.60 -5.79
C GLN A 87 44.16 7.62 -4.38
N ALA A 88 43.91 6.60 -3.55
CA ALA A 88 44.47 6.49 -2.20
C ALA A 88 45.96 6.13 -2.19
N LEU A 89 46.44 5.39 -3.21
CA LEU A 89 47.84 4.95 -3.33
C LEU A 89 48.80 6.05 -3.83
N ARG A 90 48.32 7.21 -4.27
CA ARG A 90 49.18 8.35 -4.67
C ARG A 90 49.67 9.21 -3.50
N ALA A 91 49.19 8.98 -2.27
CA ALA A 91 49.61 9.74 -1.10
C ALA A 91 50.92 9.27 -0.45
N LEU A 92 51.53 8.17 -0.94
CA LEU A 92 52.71 7.56 -0.33
C LEU A 92 53.77 7.18 -1.37
N CYS A 93 54.41 8.16 -2.03
CA CYS A 93 55.73 7.98 -2.63
C CYS A 93 56.49 9.34 -2.72
N PRO A 94 57.75 9.42 -2.23
CA PRO A 94 58.53 10.64 -2.20
C PRO A 94 59.29 10.89 -3.52
N HIS A 95 59.55 12.18 -3.78
CA HIS A 95 60.41 12.82 -4.79
C HIS A 95 61.27 11.97 -5.77
N GLY A 96 61.18 12.34 -7.05
CA GLY A 96 62.20 12.13 -8.09
C GLY A 96 61.63 11.37 -9.29
N LEU A 97 61.27 12.00 -10.40
CA LEU A 97 62.18 12.60 -11.36
C LEU A 97 61.44 13.60 -12.25
N SER A 98 62.00 14.80 -12.36
CA SER A 98 61.59 15.81 -13.33
C SER A 98 62.07 15.46 -14.75
N ARG A 99 61.34 16.01 -15.73
CA ARG A 99 61.67 16.23 -17.16
C ARG A 99 61.17 15.17 -18.15
N THR A 100 59.91 15.36 -18.56
CA THR A 100 59.53 15.28 -19.98
C THR A 100 58.74 16.54 -20.34
N ARG A 101 59.00 17.08 -21.55
CA ARG A 101 58.52 18.38 -22.06
C ARG A 101 56.98 18.49 -22.05
N PRO A 102 56.41 19.70 -21.89
CA PRO A 102 55.00 19.92 -22.19
C PRO A 102 54.76 19.70 -23.69
N LEU A 103 53.81 18.83 -24.03
CA LEU A 103 53.30 18.67 -25.39
C LEU A 103 52.44 19.90 -25.73
N PRO A 104 52.56 20.47 -26.95
CA PRO A 104 51.71 21.59 -27.36
C PRO A 104 50.33 21.05 -27.75
N VAL A 105 49.35 21.19 -26.86
CA VAL A 105 47.95 20.93 -27.20
C VAL A 105 47.36 22.23 -27.75
N SER A 106 47.28 22.36 -29.08
CA SER A 106 46.48 23.42 -29.71
C SER A 106 45.01 22.99 -29.70
N VAL A 107 44.26 23.38 -28.67
CA VAL A 107 42.81 23.20 -28.63
C VAL A 107 42.16 24.28 -29.52
N THR A 108 41.99 23.98 -30.81
CA THR A 108 41.22 24.82 -31.73
C THR A 108 39.84 24.20 -31.96
N LYS A 109 38.94 24.36 -30.98
CA LYS A 109 37.48 24.38 -31.21
C LYS A 109 36.77 24.79 -29.93
N SER A 110 36.30 26.03 -29.91
CA SER A 110 35.29 26.51 -28.98
C SER A 110 33.95 25.83 -29.31
N SER A 111 33.48 24.92 -28.46
CA SER A 111 32.06 24.61 -28.41
C SER A 111 31.59 24.61 -26.95
N ILE A 112 30.51 25.34 -26.74
CA ILE A 112 30.10 26.00 -25.49
C ILE A 112 29.17 25.11 -24.63
N CYS A 113 29.00 23.82 -24.95
CA CYS A 113 28.22 22.90 -24.11
C CYS A 113 29.14 21.90 -23.42
N ALA A 114 29.02 21.82 -22.09
CA ALA A 114 29.58 20.72 -21.35
C ALA A 114 28.96 19.40 -21.87
N THR A 115 29.77 18.38 -22.11
CA THR A 115 29.32 17.08 -22.64
C THR A 115 29.55 16.03 -21.57
N VAL A 116 28.53 15.21 -21.25
CA VAL A 116 28.75 13.96 -20.50
C VAL A 116 29.00 12.86 -21.51
N ALA A 117 30.10 12.15 -21.35
CA ALA A 117 30.29 10.86 -21.99
C ALA A 117 29.99 9.77 -20.97
N VAL A 118 29.06 8.87 -21.31
CA VAL A 118 28.67 7.75 -20.47
C VAL A 118 29.40 6.51 -20.97
N PHE A 119 30.10 5.84 -20.06
CA PHE A 119 30.89 4.65 -20.33
C PHE A 119 30.32 3.50 -19.54
N THR A 120 29.78 2.53 -20.24
CA THR A 120 29.18 1.38 -19.59
C THR A 120 29.81 0.10 -20.07
N GLY A 121 30.03 -0.81 -19.14
CA GLY A 121 30.78 -2.01 -19.45
C GLY A 121 30.65 -3.08 -18.40
N LYS A 122 30.94 -4.30 -18.85
CA LYS A 122 31.07 -5.48 -18.01
C LYS A 122 32.30 -5.30 -17.11
N ALA A 123 32.15 -5.55 -15.82
CA ALA A 123 33.18 -5.28 -14.82
C ALA A 123 34.51 -5.98 -15.14
N ASN A 124 34.46 -7.21 -15.68
CA ASN A 124 35.63 -8.01 -16.05
C ASN A 124 36.10 -7.81 -17.51
N CYS A 125 35.67 -6.75 -18.19
CA CYS A 125 36.03 -6.52 -19.59
C CYS A 125 37.32 -5.71 -19.73
N PRO A 126 38.38 -6.26 -20.36
CA PRO A 126 39.63 -5.53 -20.61
C PRO A 126 39.43 -4.28 -21.49
N TYR A 127 38.49 -4.35 -22.44
CA TYR A 127 38.18 -3.23 -23.31
C TYR A 127 37.46 -2.10 -22.57
N TYR A 128 36.61 -2.44 -21.59
CA TYR A 128 35.99 -1.45 -20.71
C TYR A 128 37.04 -0.77 -19.84
N ALA A 129 37.96 -1.53 -19.23
CA ALA A 129 39.06 -0.99 -18.45
C ALA A 129 39.90 0.04 -19.25
N LYS A 130 40.17 -0.25 -20.54
CA LYS A 130 40.87 0.69 -21.43
C LYS A 130 40.06 1.94 -21.75
N ALA A 131 38.77 1.79 -22.01
CA ALA A 131 37.88 2.92 -22.27
C ALA A 131 37.78 3.82 -21.02
N GLU A 132 37.63 3.22 -19.85
CA GLU A 132 37.55 3.88 -18.57
C GLU A 132 38.82 4.68 -18.26
N HIS A 133 40.00 4.06 -18.42
CA HIS A 133 41.28 4.73 -18.20
C HIS A 133 41.48 5.94 -19.13
N LEU A 134 41.07 5.80 -20.40
CA LEU A 134 41.13 6.92 -21.36
C LEU A 134 40.10 8.02 -21.00
N ALA A 135 38.91 7.64 -20.53
CA ALA A 135 37.90 8.58 -20.07
C ALA A 135 38.41 9.41 -18.88
N ASP A 136 39.08 8.78 -17.91
CA ASP A 136 39.69 9.48 -16.77
C ASP A 136 40.80 10.44 -17.20
N CYS A 137 41.64 10.02 -18.16
CA CYS A 137 42.65 10.90 -18.76
C CYS A 137 42.01 12.13 -19.42
N LEU A 138 40.93 11.94 -20.17
CA LEU A 138 40.21 13.04 -20.84
C LEU A 138 39.55 13.98 -19.83
N GLN A 139 38.90 13.45 -18.80
CA GLN A 139 38.29 14.26 -17.74
C GLN A 139 39.33 15.08 -16.97
N ALA A 140 40.52 14.51 -16.72
CA ALA A 140 41.60 15.24 -16.06
C ALA A 140 42.22 16.33 -16.96
N ALA A 141 42.28 16.09 -18.27
CA ALA A 141 42.88 17.01 -19.23
C ALA A 141 41.93 18.13 -19.70
N LEU A 142 40.61 17.90 -19.64
CA LEU A 142 39.61 18.77 -20.26
C LEU A 142 38.61 19.30 -19.21
N PRO A 143 38.57 20.62 -18.94
CA PRO A 143 37.78 21.18 -17.83
C PRO A 143 36.26 21.02 -17.99
N ASN A 144 35.76 20.83 -19.22
CA ASN A 144 34.33 20.70 -19.52
C ASN A 144 33.93 19.27 -19.95
N PHE A 145 34.82 18.29 -19.81
CA PHE A 145 34.53 16.89 -20.12
C PHE A 145 34.11 16.17 -18.85
N ARG A 146 32.87 15.66 -18.82
CA ARG A 146 32.34 14.88 -17.70
C ARG A 146 32.20 13.43 -18.11
N VAL A 147 32.62 12.53 -17.23
CA VAL A 147 32.47 11.08 -17.42
C VAL A 147 31.44 10.56 -16.42
N HIS A 148 30.49 9.78 -16.92
CA HIS A 148 29.62 8.94 -16.09
C HIS A 148 29.95 7.48 -16.39
N LYS A 149 30.19 6.67 -15.36
CA LYS A 149 30.60 5.27 -15.50
C LYS A 149 29.52 4.37 -14.92
N ILE A 150 29.05 3.40 -15.70
CA ILE A 150 28.09 2.38 -15.23
C ILE A 150 28.73 1.02 -15.43
N THR A 151 29.11 0.38 -14.33
CA THR A 151 29.72 -0.94 -14.34
C THR A 151 28.67 -2.00 -14.01
N GLN A 152 28.62 -3.06 -14.81
CA GLN A 152 27.66 -4.16 -14.62
C GLN A 152 28.37 -5.48 -14.32
N HIS A 153 27.75 -6.29 -13.48
CA HIS A 153 28.23 -7.65 -13.22
C HIS A 153 28.20 -8.48 -14.51
N PRO A 154 29.21 -9.35 -14.75
CA PRO A 154 29.27 -10.24 -15.90
C PRO A 154 27.97 -10.96 -16.28
N ASP A 155 27.25 -11.45 -15.30
CA ASP A 155 26.04 -12.27 -15.49
C ASP A 155 24.81 -11.44 -15.90
N LYS A 156 24.80 -10.14 -15.57
CA LYS A 156 23.69 -9.24 -15.89
C LYS A 156 23.91 -8.47 -17.19
N TRP A 157 25.14 -8.46 -17.71
CA TRP A 157 25.55 -7.61 -18.82
C TRP A 157 24.73 -7.80 -20.08
N GLU A 158 24.51 -9.04 -20.52
CA GLU A 158 23.85 -9.31 -21.80
C GLU A 158 22.40 -8.83 -21.82
N GLN A 159 21.66 -9.11 -20.75
CA GLN A 159 20.27 -8.66 -20.60
C GLN A 159 20.20 -7.13 -20.46
N TRP A 160 21.06 -6.55 -19.62
CA TRP A 160 21.11 -5.10 -19.46
C TRP A 160 21.44 -4.37 -20.78
N LEU A 161 22.39 -4.90 -21.56
CA LEU A 161 22.78 -4.34 -22.85
C LEU A 161 21.64 -4.43 -23.88
N HIS A 162 20.91 -5.54 -23.88
CA HIS A 162 19.72 -5.70 -24.71
C HIS A 162 18.68 -4.62 -24.39
N ASP A 163 18.31 -4.48 -23.12
CA ASP A 163 17.25 -3.57 -22.68
C ASP A 163 17.59 -2.10 -22.97
N ILE A 164 18.84 -1.68 -22.74
CA ILE A 164 19.26 -0.30 -23.02
C ILE A 164 19.31 -0.02 -24.53
N CYS A 165 19.69 -1.00 -25.34
CA CYS A 165 19.72 -0.87 -26.80
C CYS A 165 18.30 -0.79 -27.37
N GLU A 166 17.39 -1.64 -26.91
CA GLU A 166 15.98 -1.63 -27.29
C GLU A 166 15.33 -0.28 -26.94
N THR A 167 15.52 0.18 -25.70
CA THR A 167 14.98 1.45 -25.20
C THR A 167 15.42 2.65 -26.05
N ASN A 168 16.68 2.65 -26.52
CA ASN A 168 17.23 3.77 -27.27
C ASN A 168 17.16 3.60 -28.80
N GLY A 169 16.82 2.41 -29.29
CA GLY A 169 16.89 2.03 -30.70
C GLY A 169 18.34 2.01 -31.21
N TRP A 170 19.25 1.47 -30.41
CA TRP A 170 20.67 1.33 -30.73
C TRP A 170 21.00 -0.10 -31.17
N GLU A 171 22.04 -0.25 -31.97
CA GLU A 171 22.62 -1.55 -32.32
C GLU A 171 24.02 -1.68 -31.72
N HIS A 172 24.14 -2.48 -30.66
CA HIS A 172 25.41 -2.78 -30.02
C HIS A 172 25.39 -4.18 -29.39
N ARG A 173 26.55 -4.85 -29.31
CA ARG A 173 26.62 -6.26 -28.89
C ARG A 173 27.77 -6.62 -27.96
N GLN A 174 28.65 -5.67 -27.63
CA GLN A 174 29.88 -5.96 -26.91
C GLN A 174 30.07 -4.99 -25.75
N SER A 175 30.98 -5.31 -24.85
CA SER A 175 31.44 -4.38 -23.82
C SER A 175 32.74 -3.70 -24.30
N PRO A 176 32.90 -2.38 -24.08
CA PRO A 176 31.94 -1.44 -23.50
C PRO A 176 30.99 -0.83 -24.55
N ILE A 177 29.87 -0.26 -24.11
CA ILE A 177 29.04 0.66 -24.92
C ILE A 177 29.16 2.07 -24.36
N ILE A 178 29.40 3.02 -25.26
CA ILE A 178 29.75 4.41 -24.94
C ILE A 178 28.83 5.34 -25.74
N TRP A 179 28.26 6.34 -25.07
CA TRP A 179 27.43 7.37 -25.71
C TRP A 179 27.67 8.74 -25.08
N ARG A 180 27.15 9.78 -25.72
CA ARG A 180 27.20 11.15 -25.20
C ARG A 180 25.81 11.68 -24.86
N GLU A 181 25.75 12.47 -23.81
CA GLU A 181 24.56 13.16 -23.33
C GLU A 181 24.82 14.68 -23.25
N LEU A 182 23.79 15.46 -23.58
CA LEU A 182 23.82 16.92 -23.47
C LEU A 182 23.36 17.31 -22.06
N LEU A 183 24.28 17.88 -21.27
CA LEU A 183 24.12 18.16 -19.83
C LEU A 183 22.90 19.01 -19.46
N ASP A 184 22.48 19.91 -20.35
CA ASP A 184 21.61 21.03 -19.96
C ASP A 184 20.17 20.89 -20.47
N ARG A 185 19.86 19.85 -21.26
CA ARG A 185 18.59 19.80 -22.02
C ARG A 185 17.89 18.45 -22.08
N GLY A 186 18.40 17.40 -21.44
CA GLY A 186 17.79 16.07 -21.50
C GLY A 186 17.57 15.63 -22.95
N GLY A 187 18.67 15.40 -23.68
CA GLY A 187 18.63 14.95 -25.07
C GLY A 187 18.75 13.43 -25.18
N LYS A 188 18.15 12.83 -26.22
CA LYS A 188 18.38 11.42 -26.58
C LYS A 188 19.89 11.17 -26.69
N GLY A 189 20.39 10.19 -25.94
CA GLY A 189 21.81 9.83 -25.97
C GLY A 189 22.25 9.57 -27.40
N GLN A 190 23.42 10.09 -27.77
CA GLN A 190 24.00 9.77 -29.08
C GLN A 190 25.07 8.71 -28.89
N LEU A 191 24.77 7.51 -29.39
CA LEU A 191 25.69 6.39 -29.41
C LEU A 191 26.99 6.79 -30.11
N LEU A 192 28.11 6.57 -29.42
CA LEU A 192 29.45 6.66 -30.00
C LEU A 192 29.89 5.28 -30.49
N GLY A 193 29.58 4.22 -29.76
CA GLY A 193 29.89 2.84 -30.13
C GLY A 193 30.67 2.13 -29.02
N GLY A 194 31.61 1.28 -29.42
CA GLY A 194 32.48 0.54 -28.51
C GLY A 194 33.82 1.23 -28.24
N LEU A 195 34.79 0.46 -27.73
CA LEU A 195 36.13 0.98 -27.43
C LEU A 195 36.81 1.60 -28.67
N ASN A 196 36.75 0.92 -29.84
CA ASN A 196 37.46 1.37 -31.04
C ASN A 196 36.90 2.71 -31.54
N ASP A 197 35.57 2.82 -31.60
CA ASP A 197 34.89 4.06 -32.02
C ASP A 197 35.26 5.22 -31.08
N PHE A 198 35.35 4.94 -29.78
CA PHE A 198 35.77 5.93 -28.80
C PHE A 198 37.25 6.31 -28.92
N LEU A 199 38.14 5.37 -29.20
CA LEU A 199 39.57 5.66 -29.43
C LEU A 199 39.76 6.58 -30.65
N GLU A 200 39.06 6.29 -31.74
CA GLU A 200 39.07 7.13 -32.94
C GLU A 200 38.51 8.52 -32.64
N TYR A 201 37.37 8.59 -31.93
CA TYR A 201 36.77 9.84 -31.50
C TYR A 201 37.75 10.67 -30.64
N ALA A 202 38.41 10.05 -29.65
CA ALA A 202 39.35 10.71 -28.78
C ALA A 202 40.59 11.23 -29.53
N GLN A 203 41.11 10.43 -30.46
CA GLN A 203 42.25 10.81 -31.27
C GLN A 203 41.91 11.95 -32.24
N GLN A 204 40.80 11.85 -32.96
CA GLN A 204 40.42 12.86 -33.95
C GLN A 204 40.00 14.18 -33.32
N TYR A 205 39.25 14.12 -32.22
CA TYR A 205 38.65 15.31 -31.61
C TYR A 205 39.56 15.97 -30.58
N TYR A 206 40.25 15.18 -29.76
CA TYR A 206 41.10 15.69 -28.67
C TYR A 206 42.60 15.48 -28.90
N GLY A 207 43.00 14.72 -29.93
CA GLY A 207 44.42 14.41 -30.17
C GLY A 207 45.03 13.47 -29.14
N ILE A 208 44.20 12.70 -28.41
CA ILE A 208 44.64 11.85 -27.30
C ILE A 208 44.48 10.38 -27.68
N THR A 209 45.51 9.59 -27.42
CA THR A 209 45.51 8.13 -27.64
C THR A 209 45.80 7.39 -26.34
N SER A 210 45.16 6.25 -26.13
CA SER A 210 45.43 5.40 -24.96
C SER A 210 46.69 4.56 -25.15
N MET A 211 47.64 4.67 -24.22
CA MET A 211 48.89 3.90 -24.21
C MET A 211 48.76 2.57 -23.44
N MET A 212 47.56 2.25 -22.93
CA MET A 212 47.34 1.08 -22.08
C MET A 212 47.58 -0.21 -22.84
N LEU A 213 48.46 -1.06 -22.29
CA LEU A 213 48.85 -2.34 -22.86
C LEU A 213 47.86 -3.45 -22.51
N SER A 214 47.80 -4.51 -23.31
CA SER A 214 46.86 -5.62 -23.09
C SER A 214 46.99 -6.28 -21.71
N LYS A 215 48.22 -6.33 -21.17
CA LYS A 215 48.47 -6.86 -19.82
C LYS A 215 47.81 -6.00 -18.75
N GLU A 216 48.00 -4.68 -18.82
CA GLU A 216 47.40 -3.71 -17.90
C GLU A 216 45.87 -3.75 -18.01
N MET A 217 45.32 -3.92 -19.22
CA MET A 217 43.87 -4.03 -19.42
C MET A 217 43.26 -5.21 -18.67
N LEU A 218 43.95 -6.35 -18.64
CA LEU A 218 43.51 -7.55 -17.92
C LEU A 218 43.59 -7.35 -16.40
N GLU A 219 44.69 -6.76 -15.92
CA GLU A 219 44.88 -6.47 -14.49
C GLU A 219 43.80 -5.51 -13.97
N VAL A 220 43.53 -4.42 -14.68
CA VAL A 220 42.49 -3.44 -14.29
C VAL A 220 41.09 -4.04 -14.40
N ALA A 221 40.82 -4.90 -15.39
CA ALA A 221 39.52 -5.56 -15.50
C ALA A 221 39.25 -6.51 -14.31
N GLU A 222 40.28 -7.19 -13.81
CA GLU A 222 40.16 -8.03 -12.61
C GLU A 222 39.92 -7.17 -11.36
N GLU A 223 40.67 -6.07 -11.19
CA GLU A 223 40.46 -5.11 -10.10
C GLU A 223 39.06 -4.50 -10.14
N ASN A 224 38.56 -4.15 -11.33
CA ASN A 224 37.21 -3.61 -11.54
C ASN A 224 36.13 -4.61 -11.14
N LEU A 225 36.28 -5.89 -11.48
CA LEU A 225 35.36 -6.93 -11.04
C LEU A 225 35.36 -7.06 -9.51
N GLN A 226 36.54 -7.12 -8.91
CA GLN A 226 36.67 -7.24 -7.45
C GLN A 226 36.04 -6.05 -6.72
N ALA A 227 36.32 -4.82 -7.18
CA ALA A 227 35.72 -3.61 -6.62
C ALA A 227 34.19 -3.58 -6.80
N HIS A 228 33.69 -4.00 -7.97
CA HIS A 228 32.24 -4.10 -8.21
C HIS A 228 31.58 -5.09 -7.26
N LEU A 229 32.19 -6.27 -7.03
CA LEU A 229 31.69 -7.25 -6.08
C LEU A 229 31.68 -6.73 -4.63
N GLU A 230 32.71 -5.98 -4.24
CA GLU A 230 32.78 -5.35 -2.91
C GLU A 230 31.68 -4.29 -2.71
N ILE A 231 31.44 -3.44 -3.72
CA ILE A 231 30.36 -2.45 -3.69
C ILE A 231 28.99 -3.13 -3.60
N VAL A 232 28.72 -4.14 -4.43
CA VAL A 232 27.46 -4.89 -4.39
C VAL A 232 27.25 -5.52 -3.01
N LYS A 233 28.30 -6.11 -2.44
CA LYS A 233 28.25 -6.71 -1.10
C LYS A 233 28.03 -5.68 0.00
N GLU A 234 28.63 -4.48 -0.11
CA GLU A 234 28.40 -3.38 0.83
C GLU A 234 26.97 -2.85 0.71
N ASP A 235 26.45 -2.68 -0.50
CA ASP A 235 25.06 -2.27 -0.75
C ASP A 235 24.07 -3.30 -0.20
N GLU A 236 24.30 -4.59 -0.42
CA GLU A 236 23.52 -5.68 0.17
C GLU A 236 23.56 -5.64 1.70
N LYS A 237 24.74 -5.38 2.28
CA LYS A 237 24.91 -5.24 3.73
C LYS A 237 24.13 -4.04 4.26
N ILE A 238 24.22 -2.88 3.62
CA ILE A 238 23.48 -1.67 4.02
C ILE A 238 21.97 -1.93 3.93
N LYS A 239 21.49 -2.53 2.84
CA LYS A 239 20.09 -2.92 2.68
C LYS A 239 19.64 -3.87 3.77
N SER A 240 20.47 -4.84 4.15
CA SER A 240 20.15 -5.80 5.22
C SER A 240 20.01 -5.18 6.62
N LEU A 241 20.55 -3.97 6.83
CA LEU A 241 20.38 -3.22 8.08
C LEU A 241 18.99 -2.56 8.17
N ILE A 242 18.35 -2.32 7.03
CA ILE A 242 17.01 -1.73 6.94
C ILE A 242 16.02 -2.89 6.90
N LYS A 243 15.27 -3.07 7.98
CA LYS A 243 14.29 -4.15 8.13
C LYS A 243 12.89 -3.54 8.27
N PRO A 244 12.29 -3.07 7.17
CA PRO A 244 10.94 -2.54 7.22
C PRO A 244 9.97 -3.67 7.57
N MET A 245 8.84 -3.28 8.16
CA MET A 245 7.74 -4.20 8.42
C MET A 245 7.11 -4.62 7.08
N GLN A 246 6.99 -5.92 6.86
CA GLN A 246 6.49 -6.50 5.61
C GLN A 246 4.98 -6.70 5.70
N ILE A 247 4.23 -5.96 4.87
CA ILE A 247 2.76 -5.99 4.85
C ILE A 247 2.31 -6.57 3.51
N TRP A 248 1.64 -7.71 3.55
CA TRP A 248 1.06 -8.34 2.37
C TRP A 248 -0.44 -8.06 2.27
N ILE A 249 -0.91 -7.68 1.10
CA ILE A 249 -2.33 -7.42 0.81
C ILE A 249 -2.73 -8.30 -0.38
N THR A 250 -3.66 -9.22 -0.18
CA THR A 250 -4.23 -10.05 -1.26
C THR A 250 -5.39 -9.33 -1.94
N SER A 251 -5.74 -9.75 -3.16
CA SER A 251 -6.75 -9.07 -4.00
C SER A 251 -6.51 -7.56 -4.04
N ALA A 252 -5.24 -7.17 -4.22
CA ALA A 252 -4.78 -5.80 -4.07
C ALA A 252 -5.32 -4.84 -5.14
N SER A 253 -5.91 -5.35 -6.24
CA SER A 253 -6.63 -4.53 -7.22
C SER A 253 -7.96 -3.98 -6.71
N THR A 254 -8.44 -4.44 -5.54
CA THR A 254 -9.70 -3.98 -4.98
C THR A 254 -9.63 -2.51 -4.53
N PRO A 255 -10.73 -1.74 -4.66
CA PRO A 255 -10.78 -0.37 -4.18
C PRO A 255 -10.48 -0.18 -2.68
N ILE A 256 -10.63 -1.23 -1.87
CA ILE A 256 -10.27 -1.23 -0.44
C ILE A 256 -8.77 -0.98 -0.29
N CYS A 257 -7.94 -1.69 -1.07
CA CYS A 257 -6.49 -1.57 -1.04
C CYS A 257 -6.03 -0.15 -1.38
N TYR A 258 -6.58 0.43 -2.45
CA TYR A 258 -6.27 1.80 -2.87
C TYR A 258 -6.52 2.84 -1.76
N GLN A 259 -7.59 2.66 -0.96
CA GLN A 259 -7.88 3.53 0.18
C GLN A 259 -7.05 3.20 1.42
N LEU A 260 -6.54 1.98 1.53
CA LEU A 260 -5.81 1.48 2.70
C LEU A 260 -4.33 1.88 2.69
N ILE A 261 -3.66 1.86 1.53
CA ILE A 261 -2.24 2.21 1.38
C ILE A 261 -1.88 3.53 2.07
N PRO A 262 -2.56 4.67 1.81
CA PRO A 262 -2.22 5.93 2.48
C PRO A 262 -2.45 5.90 3.99
N LEU A 263 -3.41 5.10 4.49
CA LEU A 263 -3.65 4.94 5.93
C LEU A 263 -2.55 4.13 6.61
N LEU A 264 -1.96 3.15 5.93
CA LEU A 264 -0.82 2.39 6.45
C LEU A 264 0.46 3.22 6.42
N ALA A 265 0.67 3.99 5.35
CA ALA A 265 1.90 4.74 5.09
C ALA A 265 2.04 6.05 5.91
N ASN A 266 0.95 6.57 6.49
CA ASN A 266 0.96 7.85 7.22
C ASN A 266 1.62 7.77 8.62
N GLY A 267 1.92 6.57 9.13
CA GLY A 267 2.56 6.34 10.43
C GLY A 267 1.61 6.27 11.63
N GLU A 268 0.30 6.44 11.46
CA GLU A 268 -0.67 6.35 12.56
C GLU A 268 -0.96 4.92 13.01
N VAL A 269 -0.80 3.95 12.09
CA VAL A 269 -1.11 2.53 12.33
C VAL A 269 0.00 1.81 13.08
N PHE A 270 1.26 1.99 12.65
CA PHE A 270 2.43 1.29 13.20
C PHE A 270 3.40 2.20 13.97
N GLY A 271 3.13 3.50 14.02
CA GLY A 271 3.95 4.51 14.66
C GLY A 271 4.84 5.30 13.68
N MET A 272 5.19 6.52 14.09
CA MET A 272 5.91 7.51 13.27
C MET A 272 7.40 7.17 12.98
N THR A 273 7.87 6.01 13.47
CA THR A 273 9.25 5.54 13.30
C THR A 273 9.32 4.18 12.59
N THR A 274 8.17 3.56 12.32
CA THR A 274 8.10 2.22 11.76
C THR A 274 8.04 2.33 10.25
N GLU A 275 9.14 1.96 9.60
CA GLU A 275 9.22 1.86 8.15
C GLU A 275 8.51 0.60 7.66
N ILE A 276 7.79 0.71 6.55
CA ILE A 276 6.97 -0.37 6.00
C ILE A 276 7.32 -0.64 4.55
N SER A 277 7.13 -1.89 4.14
CA SER A 277 7.19 -2.36 2.77
C SER A 277 5.89 -3.09 2.46
N ILE A 278 5.19 -2.67 1.40
CA ILE A 278 3.87 -3.19 1.05
C ILE A 278 3.99 -4.11 -0.17
N HIS A 279 3.45 -5.32 -0.06
CA HIS A 279 3.40 -6.32 -1.11
C HIS A 279 1.96 -6.48 -1.58
N LEU A 280 1.70 -6.14 -2.83
CA LEU A 280 0.40 -6.22 -3.47
C LEU A 280 0.29 -7.53 -4.25
N LEU A 281 -0.51 -8.47 -3.77
CA LEU A 281 -0.74 -9.75 -4.44
C LEU A 281 -2.09 -9.75 -5.14
N ASP A 282 -2.10 -10.05 -6.43
CA ASP A 282 -3.32 -10.34 -7.18
C ASP A 282 -3.02 -11.27 -8.37
N THR A 283 -4.05 -11.72 -9.06
CA THR A 283 -3.91 -12.55 -10.25
C THR A 283 -3.32 -11.77 -11.44
N GLY A 284 -2.64 -12.47 -12.34
CA GLY A 284 -1.95 -11.86 -13.50
C GLY A 284 -2.83 -10.99 -14.41
N GLN A 285 -4.16 -11.20 -14.41
CA GLN A 285 -5.11 -10.37 -15.15
C GLN A 285 -5.18 -8.92 -14.64
N PHE A 286 -4.77 -8.66 -13.40
CA PHE A 286 -4.78 -7.32 -12.78
C PHE A 286 -3.40 -6.67 -12.73
N LYS A 287 -2.40 -7.22 -13.43
CA LYS A 287 -1.02 -6.70 -13.40
C LYS A 287 -0.92 -5.21 -13.73
N GLU A 288 -1.67 -4.74 -14.73
CA GLU A 288 -1.69 -3.32 -15.11
C GLU A 288 -2.27 -2.42 -14.00
N VAL A 289 -3.29 -2.91 -13.30
CA VAL A 289 -3.90 -2.20 -12.15
C VAL A 289 -2.90 -2.14 -11.00
N LEU A 290 -2.23 -3.25 -10.67
CA LEU A 290 -1.22 -3.27 -9.61
C LEU A 290 -0.07 -2.31 -9.91
N CYS A 291 0.45 -2.32 -11.14
CA CYS A 291 1.50 -1.40 -11.58
C CYS A 291 1.06 0.06 -11.41
N SER A 292 -0.18 0.38 -11.76
CA SER A 292 -0.75 1.73 -11.56
C SER A 292 -0.79 2.12 -10.07
N ILE A 293 -1.23 1.20 -9.20
CA ILE A 293 -1.27 1.42 -7.75
C ILE A 293 0.14 1.64 -7.18
N VAL A 294 1.12 0.86 -7.63
CA VAL A 294 2.54 1.01 -7.26
C VAL A 294 3.04 2.40 -7.61
N MET A 295 2.87 2.82 -8.87
CA MET A 295 3.29 4.15 -9.34
C MET A 295 2.65 5.27 -8.54
N GLU A 296 1.33 5.20 -8.32
CA GLU A 296 0.63 6.21 -7.52
C GLU A 296 1.11 6.25 -6.06
N ALA A 297 1.36 5.09 -5.46
CA ALA A 297 1.84 5.00 -4.08
C ALA A 297 3.27 5.52 -3.91
N GLU A 298 4.14 5.32 -4.89
CA GLU A 298 5.48 5.93 -4.93
C GLU A 298 5.39 7.46 -5.05
N ASP A 299 4.50 7.96 -5.92
CA ASP A 299 4.28 9.39 -6.13
C ASP A 299 3.70 10.10 -4.90
N MET A 300 3.05 9.39 -3.98
CA MET A 300 2.60 9.94 -2.68
C MET A 300 3.77 10.36 -1.78
N ALA A 301 4.99 9.87 -2.04
CA ALA A 301 6.22 10.26 -1.33
C ALA A 301 6.13 10.16 0.21
N PHE A 302 5.45 9.13 0.72
CA PHE A 302 5.35 8.88 2.16
C PHE A 302 6.72 8.50 2.74
N PRO A 303 7.19 9.16 3.82
CA PRO A 303 8.53 8.94 4.34
C PRO A 303 8.74 7.56 4.96
N LEU A 304 7.66 6.91 5.43
CA LEU A 304 7.70 5.59 6.07
C LEU A 304 7.50 4.45 5.06
N LEU A 305 7.02 4.74 3.85
CA LEU A 305 6.87 3.73 2.79
C LEU A 305 8.23 3.54 2.10
N ARG A 306 8.91 2.44 2.39
CA ARG A 306 10.23 2.13 1.83
C ARG A 306 10.16 1.52 0.45
N SER A 307 9.19 0.65 0.24
CA SER A 307 8.93 0.03 -1.05
C SER A 307 7.48 -0.40 -1.14
N ILE A 308 6.96 -0.45 -2.36
CA ILE A 308 5.71 -1.12 -2.69
C ILE A 308 5.97 -1.99 -3.92
N LEU A 309 5.56 -3.26 -3.86
CA LEU A 309 5.90 -4.27 -4.86
C LEU A 309 4.64 -5.00 -5.31
N GLU A 310 4.46 -5.17 -6.60
CA GLU A 310 3.42 -6.02 -7.17
C GLU A 310 3.86 -7.48 -7.34
N HIS A 311 2.93 -8.40 -7.07
CA HIS A 311 3.13 -9.84 -7.17
C HIS A 311 1.95 -10.47 -7.91
N THR A 312 2.24 -11.26 -8.94
CA THR A 312 1.23 -12.04 -9.69
C THR A 312 1.36 -13.54 -9.51
N GLU A 313 2.49 -13.98 -8.95
CA GLU A 313 2.81 -15.38 -8.72
C GLU A 313 2.67 -15.71 -7.24
N ILE A 314 2.02 -16.82 -6.93
CA ILE A 314 1.65 -17.18 -5.55
C ILE A 314 2.76 -17.93 -4.79
N ASP A 315 3.70 -18.57 -5.51
CA ASP A 315 4.71 -19.45 -4.91
C ASP A 315 5.65 -18.72 -3.94
N GLU A 316 5.87 -17.42 -4.17
CA GLU A 316 6.71 -16.54 -3.35
C GLU A 316 5.87 -15.59 -2.46
N ALA A 317 4.57 -15.86 -2.30
CA ALA A 317 3.71 -15.03 -1.48
C ALA A 317 4.05 -15.12 0.01
N PHE A 318 3.83 -14.02 0.74
CA PHE A 318 3.95 -13.90 2.19
C PHE A 318 5.37 -14.08 2.77
N ILE A 319 6.42 -13.97 1.93
CA ILE A 319 7.81 -14.02 2.39
C ILE A 319 8.06 -12.92 3.44
N GLU A 320 8.55 -13.36 4.60
CA GLU A 320 8.88 -12.53 5.77
C GLU A 320 7.73 -11.66 6.27
N ALA A 321 6.47 -11.99 5.96
CA ALA A 321 5.31 -11.19 6.32
C ALA A 321 5.21 -10.97 7.84
N ASP A 322 5.09 -9.71 8.24
CA ASP A 322 4.69 -9.29 9.59
C ASP A 322 3.17 -9.17 9.69
N VAL A 323 2.53 -8.70 8.62
CA VAL A 323 1.09 -8.53 8.51
C VAL A 323 0.59 -9.09 7.18
N VAL A 324 -0.50 -9.84 7.21
CA VAL A 324 -1.21 -10.32 6.02
C VAL A 324 -2.65 -9.81 6.06
N ILE A 325 -3.08 -9.08 5.05
CA ILE A 325 -4.43 -8.51 4.93
C ILE A 325 -5.13 -9.22 3.77
N VAL A 326 -6.09 -10.07 4.12
CA VAL A 326 -6.83 -10.92 3.19
C VAL A 326 -8.08 -10.18 2.74
N LEU A 327 -8.08 -9.62 1.51
CA LEU A 327 -9.21 -8.85 0.95
C LEU A 327 -10.05 -9.63 -0.07
N ASP A 328 -9.75 -10.91 -0.29
CA ASP A 328 -10.35 -11.70 -1.36
C ASP A 328 -11.86 -11.80 -1.23
N ASP A 329 -12.56 -11.43 -2.28
CA ASP A 329 -14.01 -11.49 -2.34
C ASP A 329 -14.47 -12.40 -3.47
N VAL A 330 -15.52 -13.15 -3.20
CA VAL A 330 -16.18 -13.99 -4.19
C VAL A 330 -17.42 -13.27 -4.70
N LEU A 331 -17.53 -13.08 -6.01
CA LEU A 331 -18.68 -12.41 -6.64
C LEU A 331 -19.92 -13.32 -6.60
N LEU A 332 -20.70 -13.20 -5.53
CA LEU A 332 -21.91 -14.00 -5.31
C LEU A 332 -22.95 -13.75 -6.41
N ASN A 333 -23.18 -14.76 -7.24
CA ASN A 333 -24.29 -14.83 -8.19
C ASN A 333 -25.06 -16.14 -7.99
N LEU A 334 -26.03 -16.09 -7.08
CA LEU A 334 -26.81 -17.25 -6.66
C LEU A 334 -27.74 -17.81 -7.76
N GLU A 335 -27.94 -17.08 -8.86
CA GLU A 335 -28.65 -17.60 -10.04
C GLU A 335 -27.76 -18.52 -10.89
N VAL A 336 -26.44 -18.32 -10.82
CA VAL A 336 -25.44 -19.09 -11.59
C VAL A 336 -24.95 -20.30 -10.80
N GLN A 337 -24.76 -20.15 -9.49
CA GLN A 337 -24.18 -21.20 -8.65
C GLN A 337 -24.71 -21.17 -7.21
N SER A 338 -24.78 -22.32 -6.55
CA SER A 338 -25.23 -22.40 -5.15
C SER A 338 -24.23 -21.76 -4.18
N LEU A 339 -24.74 -21.33 -3.02
CA LEU A 339 -23.93 -20.74 -1.94
C LEU A 339 -22.80 -21.67 -1.48
N GLU A 340 -23.06 -22.97 -1.41
CA GLU A 340 -22.10 -23.99 -0.99
C GLU A 340 -20.90 -24.09 -1.92
N ASN A 341 -21.09 -23.81 -3.21
CA ASN A 341 -19.98 -23.82 -4.14
C ASN A 341 -19.08 -22.59 -3.96
N TYR A 342 -19.65 -21.42 -3.67
CA TYR A 342 -18.86 -20.26 -3.30
C TYR A 342 -18.09 -20.47 -1.99
N ILE A 343 -18.70 -21.17 -1.01
CA ILE A 343 -18.01 -21.59 0.21
C ILE A 343 -16.82 -22.52 -0.10
N ARG A 344 -16.99 -23.44 -1.07
CA ARG A 344 -15.90 -24.32 -1.53
C ARG A 344 -14.79 -23.56 -2.24
N GLU A 345 -15.13 -22.56 -3.06
CA GLU A 345 -14.15 -21.67 -3.70
C GLU A 345 -13.30 -20.92 -2.66
N VAL A 346 -13.95 -20.36 -1.62
CA VAL A 346 -13.23 -19.74 -0.48
C VAL A 346 -12.30 -20.74 0.21
N SER A 347 -12.74 -21.98 0.36
CA SER A 347 -11.93 -23.07 0.91
C SER A 347 -10.69 -23.37 0.08
N GLU A 348 -10.84 -23.42 -1.25
CA GLU A 348 -9.73 -23.63 -2.18
C GLU A 348 -8.69 -22.50 -2.10
N ILE A 349 -9.13 -21.24 -2.01
CA ILE A 349 -8.23 -20.09 -1.81
C ILE A 349 -7.46 -20.23 -0.49
N CYS A 350 -8.16 -20.55 0.62
CA CYS A 350 -7.53 -20.68 1.93
C CYS A 350 -6.58 -21.89 2.03
N GLN A 351 -6.83 -22.97 1.29
CA GLN A 351 -5.92 -24.13 1.19
C GLN A 351 -4.58 -23.78 0.55
N VAL A 352 -4.54 -22.73 -0.28
CA VAL A 352 -3.29 -22.22 -0.86
C VAL A 352 -2.64 -21.21 0.08
N TYR A 353 -3.39 -20.24 0.61
CA TYR A 353 -2.82 -19.17 1.43
C TYR A 353 -2.29 -19.66 2.78
N ALA A 354 -3.03 -20.50 3.51
CA ALA A 354 -2.64 -20.84 4.88
C ALA A 354 -1.28 -21.57 4.97
N PRO A 355 -1.00 -22.59 4.13
CA PRO A 355 0.32 -23.22 4.13
C PRO A 355 1.45 -22.28 3.71
N LEU A 356 1.18 -21.33 2.81
CA LEU A 356 2.16 -20.33 2.39
C LEU A 356 2.46 -19.33 3.50
N ILE A 357 1.44 -18.83 4.21
CA ILE A 357 1.62 -17.97 5.38
C ILE A 357 2.43 -18.73 6.44
N GLU A 358 2.05 -19.97 6.75
CA GLU A 358 2.77 -20.80 7.73
C GLU A 358 4.25 -21.01 7.37
N LYS A 359 4.55 -21.22 6.08
CA LYS A 359 5.90 -21.49 5.59
C LYS A 359 6.76 -20.23 5.47
N ASN A 360 6.19 -19.15 4.97
CA ASN A 360 6.95 -18.00 4.47
C ASN A 360 6.91 -16.78 5.42
N ALA A 361 5.86 -16.64 6.23
CA ALA A 361 5.71 -15.51 7.14
C ALA A 361 6.52 -15.67 8.43
N LYS A 362 6.64 -14.59 9.21
CA LYS A 362 7.26 -14.66 10.55
C LYS A 362 6.36 -15.39 11.53
N SER A 363 6.96 -15.95 12.59
CA SER A 363 6.21 -16.69 13.64
C SER A 363 5.14 -15.88 14.36
N GLU A 364 5.30 -14.55 14.39
CA GLU A 364 4.43 -13.57 15.01
C GLU A 364 3.53 -12.84 14.00
N VAL A 365 3.42 -13.34 12.76
CA VAL A 365 2.59 -12.74 11.70
C VAL A 365 1.17 -12.49 12.20
N ARG A 366 0.63 -11.30 11.91
CA ARG A 366 -0.78 -10.95 12.17
C ARG A 366 -1.59 -11.06 10.88
N VAL A 367 -2.64 -11.86 10.90
CA VAL A 367 -3.53 -12.07 9.76
C VAL A 367 -4.84 -11.36 10.01
N ILE A 368 -5.22 -10.48 9.09
CA ILE A 368 -6.50 -9.78 9.08
C ILE A 368 -7.34 -10.29 7.92
N SER A 369 -8.51 -10.84 8.22
CA SER A 369 -9.52 -11.13 7.23
C SER A 369 -10.51 -9.97 7.10
N SER A 370 -10.61 -9.42 5.90
CA SER A 370 -11.56 -8.36 5.55
C SER A 370 -12.12 -8.63 4.15
N GLY A 371 -12.93 -7.71 3.64
CA GLY A 371 -13.68 -7.89 2.38
C GLY A 371 -15.19 -7.90 2.61
N LYS A 372 -15.92 -8.09 1.51
CA LYS A 372 -17.38 -8.09 1.45
C LYS A 372 -17.99 -9.46 1.70
N THR A 373 -17.22 -10.54 1.56
CA THR A 373 -17.70 -11.92 1.63
C THR A 373 -16.84 -12.81 2.53
N PHE A 374 -17.52 -13.72 3.24
CA PHE A 374 -16.94 -14.82 4.02
C PHE A 374 -15.76 -14.46 4.95
N ALA A 375 -15.78 -13.29 5.59
CA ALA A 375 -14.65 -12.84 6.41
C ALA A 375 -14.35 -13.79 7.59
N ASN A 376 -15.38 -14.23 8.30
CA ASN A 376 -15.24 -15.19 9.40
C ASN A 376 -14.76 -16.57 8.92
N LEU A 377 -15.31 -17.05 7.81
CA LEU A 377 -14.95 -18.35 7.25
C LEU A 377 -13.51 -18.36 6.76
N LYS A 378 -13.05 -17.32 6.03
CA LYS A 378 -11.65 -17.19 5.61
C LYS A 378 -10.70 -17.25 6.80
N ALA A 379 -10.95 -16.48 7.85
CA ALA A 379 -10.16 -16.53 9.08
C ALA A 379 -10.17 -17.93 9.72
N THR A 380 -11.32 -18.58 9.78
CA THR A 380 -11.46 -19.95 10.31
C THR A 380 -10.65 -20.97 9.50
N LEU A 381 -10.69 -20.86 8.17
CA LEU A 381 -10.00 -21.78 7.26
C LEU A 381 -8.49 -21.54 7.22
N ILE A 382 -8.03 -20.29 7.30
CA ILE A 382 -6.60 -19.98 7.44
C ILE A 382 -6.06 -20.61 8.72
N MET A 383 -6.76 -20.48 9.84
CA MET A 383 -6.41 -21.14 11.09
C MET A 383 -6.42 -22.68 10.96
N THR A 384 -7.41 -23.23 10.24
CA THR A 384 -7.59 -24.68 10.11
C THR A 384 -6.51 -25.32 9.21
N TYR A 385 -6.15 -24.66 8.11
CA TYR A 385 -5.18 -25.17 7.14
C TYR A 385 -3.73 -24.76 7.46
N GLY A 386 -3.53 -23.75 8.33
CA GLY A 386 -2.22 -23.33 8.85
C GLY A 386 -2.16 -23.47 10.37
N PRO A 387 -2.08 -24.69 10.92
CA PRO A 387 -2.20 -24.95 12.36
C PRO A 387 -1.05 -24.39 13.22
N SER A 388 0.07 -24.00 12.61
CA SER A 388 1.18 -23.34 13.31
C SER A 388 0.96 -21.83 13.45
N ILE A 389 0.03 -21.26 12.69
CA ILE A 389 -0.38 -19.86 12.85
C ILE A 389 -1.21 -19.77 14.14
N LYS A 390 -0.74 -18.96 15.08
CA LYS A 390 -1.39 -18.79 16.36
C LYS A 390 -2.81 -18.21 16.19
N PRO A 391 -3.85 -18.80 16.80
CA PRO A 391 -5.22 -18.28 16.68
C PRO A 391 -5.37 -16.83 17.15
N GLU A 392 -4.62 -16.42 18.19
CA GLU A 392 -4.60 -15.04 18.68
C GLU A 392 -4.07 -14.03 17.66
N ASN A 393 -3.39 -14.50 16.61
CA ASN A 393 -2.85 -13.67 15.54
C ASN A 393 -3.81 -13.53 14.34
N ILE A 394 -5.01 -14.10 14.39
CA ILE A 394 -5.98 -14.06 13.29
C ILE A 394 -7.22 -13.30 13.75
N ILE A 395 -7.56 -12.21 13.06
CA ILE A 395 -8.77 -11.41 13.33
C ILE A 395 -9.57 -11.18 12.05
N ALA A 396 -10.90 -11.30 12.12
CA ALA A 396 -11.81 -10.82 11.07
C ALA A 396 -12.38 -9.43 11.44
N VAL A 397 -12.41 -8.48 10.50
CA VAL A 397 -12.75 -7.07 10.80
C VAL A 397 -14.26 -6.83 10.82
N ALA A 398 -14.84 -6.60 12.00
CA ALA A 398 -16.26 -6.26 12.15
C ALA A 398 -16.53 -4.74 12.33
N THR A 399 -15.49 -3.95 12.58
CA THR A 399 -15.58 -2.52 12.98
C THR A 399 -16.24 -1.61 11.93
N SER A 400 -16.32 -2.05 10.67
CA SER A 400 -17.12 -1.37 9.62
C SER A 400 -18.59 -1.25 10.01
N TRP A 401 -19.17 -2.33 10.55
CA TRP A 401 -20.55 -2.35 11.02
C TRP A 401 -20.75 -1.45 12.23
N GLU A 402 -19.82 -1.53 13.18
CA GLU A 402 -19.80 -0.71 14.38
C GLU A 402 -19.79 0.79 14.02
N SER A 403 -18.87 1.20 13.14
CA SER A 403 -18.74 2.59 12.68
C SER A 403 -20.01 3.08 11.99
N ALA A 404 -20.61 2.24 11.14
CA ALA A 404 -21.81 2.59 10.40
C ALA A 404 -23.07 2.64 11.31
N ALA A 405 -23.13 1.78 12.32
CA ALA A 405 -24.16 1.79 13.36
C ALA A 405 -24.05 3.05 14.23
N LYS A 406 -22.85 3.35 14.73
CA LYS A 406 -22.53 4.58 15.47
C LYS A 406 -22.96 5.83 14.67
N ALA A 407 -22.62 5.89 13.38
CA ALA A 407 -23.02 6.99 12.50
C ALA A 407 -24.55 7.10 12.30
N THR A 408 -25.27 5.99 12.35
CA THR A 408 -26.74 5.98 12.22
C THR A 408 -27.40 6.46 13.52
N LEU A 409 -26.94 5.97 14.66
CA LEU A 409 -27.42 6.37 15.99
C LEU A 409 -27.10 7.85 16.27
N ALA A 410 -25.89 8.29 15.95
CA ALA A 410 -25.47 9.68 16.13
C ALA A 410 -26.35 10.66 15.35
N ARG A 411 -26.71 10.33 14.09
CA ARG A 411 -27.65 11.13 13.30
C ARG A 411 -29.04 11.17 13.90
N LYS A 412 -29.56 10.04 14.40
CA LYS A 412 -30.88 10.00 15.05
C LYS A 412 -30.93 10.87 16.31
N LEU A 413 -29.85 10.83 17.10
CA LEU A 413 -29.74 11.53 18.36
C LEU A 413 -29.22 12.97 18.22
N ASN A 414 -28.84 13.38 17.01
CA ASN A 414 -28.21 14.67 16.71
C ASN A 414 -26.97 14.94 17.59
N VAL A 415 -26.08 13.95 17.68
CA VAL A 415 -24.80 14.05 18.42
C VAL A 415 -23.60 13.77 17.51
N SER A 416 -22.40 14.08 18.00
CA SER A 416 -21.16 13.62 17.37
C SER A 416 -21.06 12.09 17.42
N THR A 417 -20.52 11.47 16.37
CA THR A 417 -20.24 10.02 16.33
C THR A 417 -19.26 9.58 17.41
N ALA A 418 -18.33 10.46 17.79
CA ALA A 418 -17.43 10.25 18.92
C ALA A 418 -18.17 10.12 20.26
N GLY A 419 -19.42 10.60 20.34
CA GLY A 419 -20.27 10.46 21.51
C GLY A 419 -20.97 9.10 21.64
N VAL A 420 -20.94 8.26 20.60
CA VAL A 420 -21.58 6.93 20.63
C VAL A 420 -20.51 5.86 20.81
N LYS A 421 -20.56 5.15 21.94
CA LYS A 421 -19.56 4.16 22.35
C LYS A 421 -20.22 2.81 22.67
N ASP A 422 -19.41 1.76 22.68
CA ASP A 422 -19.77 0.40 23.11
C ASP A 422 -20.99 -0.21 22.37
N VAL A 423 -21.07 0.05 21.06
CA VAL A 423 -21.97 -0.67 20.16
C VAL A 423 -21.32 -2.01 19.82
N ILE A 424 -22.03 -3.12 20.03
CA ILE A 424 -21.47 -4.46 19.84
C ILE A 424 -22.06 -5.08 18.57
N VAL A 425 -21.22 -5.71 17.75
CA VAL A 425 -21.63 -6.46 16.56
C VAL A 425 -21.30 -7.93 16.79
N TRP A 426 -22.32 -8.76 16.87
CA TRP A 426 -22.20 -10.20 17.10
C TRP A 426 -22.37 -11.00 15.80
N GLY A 427 -21.67 -12.14 15.68
CA GLY A 427 -21.95 -13.15 14.65
C GLY A 427 -21.10 -13.10 13.38
N ASN A 428 -21.75 -13.41 12.24
CA ASN A 428 -21.14 -13.48 10.92
C ASN A 428 -21.04 -12.07 10.30
N ILE A 429 -19.82 -11.56 10.15
CA ILE A 429 -19.53 -10.18 9.72
C ILE A 429 -20.10 -9.91 8.33
N THR A 430 -20.01 -10.89 7.44
CA THR A 430 -20.44 -10.78 6.04
C THR A 430 -21.78 -11.49 5.75
N GLY A 431 -22.31 -12.22 6.74
CA GLY A 431 -23.59 -12.93 6.69
C GLY A 431 -24.62 -12.32 7.63
N SER A 432 -25.24 -13.15 8.47
CA SER A 432 -26.13 -12.68 9.53
C SER A 432 -25.35 -12.16 10.74
N ASN A 433 -25.64 -10.94 11.16
CA ASN A 433 -25.10 -10.34 12.38
C ASN A 433 -26.18 -9.68 13.22
N TYR A 434 -25.87 -9.44 14.49
CA TYR A 434 -26.74 -8.76 15.44
C TYR A 434 -26.03 -7.56 16.03
N ILE A 435 -26.63 -6.37 15.85
CA ILE A 435 -26.14 -5.13 16.44
C ILE A 435 -26.84 -4.95 17.79
N ASP A 436 -26.06 -5.12 18.85
CA ASP A 436 -26.49 -5.03 20.22
C ASP A 436 -26.19 -3.63 20.78
N LEU A 437 -27.24 -3.00 21.31
CA LEU A 437 -27.21 -1.66 21.88
C LEU A 437 -27.41 -1.67 23.40
N SER A 438 -27.56 -2.85 24.03
CA SER A 438 -27.84 -3.00 25.46
C SER A 438 -26.76 -2.34 26.34
N HIS A 439 -25.51 -2.43 25.91
CA HIS A 439 -24.34 -1.86 26.58
C HIS A 439 -23.85 -0.54 25.98
N ALA A 440 -24.52 -0.05 24.92
CA ALA A 440 -24.10 1.16 24.23
C ALA A 440 -24.24 2.40 25.11
N LYS A 441 -23.23 3.26 25.06
CA LYS A 441 -23.14 4.49 25.85
C LYS A 441 -23.21 5.72 24.97
N LEU A 442 -23.77 6.78 25.55
CA LEU A 442 -23.94 8.07 24.92
C LEU A 442 -23.30 9.19 25.75
N TYR A 443 -22.41 9.93 25.11
CA TYR A 443 -21.69 11.10 25.60
C TYR A 443 -22.08 12.35 24.79
N GLY A 444 -21.93 13.52 25.41
CA GLY A 444 -22.12 14.80 24.71
C GLY A 444 -23.55 15.03 24.18
N TYR A 445 -24.54 14.31 24.70
CA TYR A 445 -25.94 14.50 24.35
C TYR A 445 -26.52 15.72 25.06
N ASP A 446 -26.97 16.70 24.27
CA ASP A 446 -27.64 17.91 24.73
C ASP A 446 -29.13 17.62 24.96
N GLY A 447 -29.46 17.21 26.19
CA GLY A 447 -30.82 16.90 26.61
C GLY A 447 -31.14 17.50 27.98
N ALA A 448 -32.32 17.17 28.53
CA ALA A 448 -32.81 17.75 29.79
C ALA A 448 -31.87 17.54 31.00
N ILE A 449 -31.04 16.51 30.96
CA ILE A 449 -29.96 16.28 31.91
C ILE A 449 -28.65 16.47 31.15
N TRP A 450 -27.84 17.47 31.51
CA TRP A 450 -26.49 17.64 30.98
C TRP A 450 -25.44 17.31 32.05
N GLY A 451 -24.24 16.94 31.62
CA GLY A 451 -23.11 16.69 32.51
C GLY A 451 -21.79 17.14 31.87
N PRO A 452 -20.65 16.98 32.59
CA PRO A 452 -19.31 17.24 32.06
C PRO A 452 -18.98 16.35 30.85
N ALA A 453 -17.87 16.61 30.16
CA ALA A 453 -17.50 15.90 28.93
C ALA A 453 -17.40 14.37 29.07
N ASN A 454 -17.07 13.87 30.27
CA ASN A 454 -17.01 12.45 30.61
C ASN A 454 -18.34 11.87 31.12
N PHE A 455 -19.41 12.67 31.15
CA PHE A 455 -20.72 12.20 31.56
C PHE A 455 -21.32 11.29 30.49
N GLN A 456 -21.62 10.05 30.88
CA GLN A 456 -22.25 9.05 30.04
C GLN A 456 -23.64 8.69 30.54
N ARG A 457 -24.47 8.21 29.62
CA ARG A 457 -25.73 7.54 29.92
C ARG A 457 -25.93 6.35 28.98
N PRO A 458 -26.76 5.37 29.35
CA PRO A 458 -27.19 4.33 28.42
C PRO A 458 -27.82 4.95 27.17
N LEU A 459 -27.37 4.51 25.99
CA LEU A 459 -27.78 5.06 24.69
C LEU A 459 -29.29 4.92 24.43
N LEU A 460 -29.90 3.85 24.96
CA LEU A 460 -31.32 3.58 24.78
C LEU A 460 -32.22 4.54 25.57
N ASN A 461 -31.74 5.19 26.63
CA ASN A 461 -32.55 6.09 27.46
C ASN A 461 -33.15 7.29 26.72
N PRO A 462 -32.39 8.07 25.91
CA PRO A 462 -32.97 9.16 25.13
C PRO A 462 -33.84 8.70 23.95
N ILE A 463 -33.79 7.43 23.57
CA ILE A 463 -34.62 6.86 22.51
C ILE A 463 -35.94 6.37 23.14
N TYR A 464 -36.84 7.31 23.42
CA TYR A 464 -38.16 7.00 23.98
C TYR A 464 -39.07 6.22 23.04
N ASP A 465 -38.81 6.32 21.74
CA ASP A 465 -39.58 5.68 20.69
C ASP A 465 -39.18 4.20 20.56
N ARG A 466 -39.92 3.33 21.25
CA ARG A 466 -39.74 1.88 21.13
C ARG A 466 -40.07 1.38 19.73
N GLU A 467 -41.00 2.02 19.02
CA GLU A 467 -41.30 1.66 17.62
C GLU A 467 -40.10 1.99 16.73
N TRP A 468 -39.36 3.05 17.03
CA TRP A 468 -38.11 3.35 16.33
C TRP A 468 -37.08 2.23 16.48
N ILE A 469 -36.83 1.76 17.71
CA ILE A 469 -35.87 0.67 17.97
C ILE A 469 -36.32 -0.64 17.30
N HIS A 470 -37.61 -0.95 17.36
CA HIS A 470 -38.12 -2.23 16.85
C HIS A 470 -38.43 -2.25 15.35
N SER A 471 -38.66 -1.10 14.70
CA SER A 471 -39.05 -1.06 13.27
C SER A 471 -38.12 -0.20 12.42
N GLU A 472 -37.85 1.05 12.80
CA GLU A 472 -36.99 1.94 12.02
C GLU A 472 -35.52 1.58 12.11
N PHE A 473 -35.03 1.10 13.27
CA PHE A 473 -33.65 0.64 13.40
C PHE A 473 -33.44 -0.68 12.64
N LEU A 474 -34.42 -1.58 12.60
CA LEU A 474 -34.37 -2.77 11.74
C LEU A 474 -34.39 -2.39 10.25
N SER A 475 -35.21 -1.41 9.86
CA SER A 475 -35.17 -0.84 8.51
C SER A 475 -33.81 -0.19 8.20
N ALA A 476 -33.27 0.54 9.18
CA ALA A 476 -31.95 1.14 9.10
C ALA A 476 -30.83 0.08 9.05
N GLN A 477 -31.00 -1.09 9.66
CA GLN A 477 -30.11 -2.25 9.53
C GLN A 477 -30.12 -2.80 8.11
N GLY A 478 -31.27 -2.89 7.45
CA GLY A 478 -31.35 -3.25 6.03
C GLY A 478 -30.58 -2.25 5.14
N SER A 479 -30.78 -0.96 5.38
CA SER A 479 -29.99 0.11 4.72
C SER A 479 -28.50 0.02 5.06
N LEU A 480 -28.17 -0.35 6.30
CA LEU A 480 -26.80 -0.52 6.79
C LEU A 480 -26.11 -1.66 6.06
N ARG A 481 -26.78 -2.81 5.95
CA ARG A 481 -26.29 -3.99 5.21
C ARG A 481 -25.99 -3.66 3.77
N SER A 482 -26.89 -2.92 3.11
CA SER A 482 -26.65 -2.42 1.76
C SER A 482 -25.44 -1.48 1.71
N ARG A 483 -25.33 -0.51 2.63
CA ARG A 483 -24.20 0.45 2.66
C ARG A 483 -22.85 -0.21 2.94
N VAL A 484 -22.80 -1.15 3.88
CA VAL A 484 -21.58 -1.84 4.29
C VAL A 484 -21.18 -2.86 3.21
N GLY A 485 -22.13 -3.68 2.76
CA GLY A 485 -21.91 -4.70 1.72
C GLY A 485 -21.56 -4.13 0.34
N HIS A 486 -22.11 -2.97 -0.02
CA HIS A 486 -21.78 -2.28 -1.28
C HIS A 486 -20.82 -1.09 -1.08
N SER A 487 -20.10 -1.04 0.04
CA SER A 487 -19.12 0.03 0.26
C SER A 487 -18.04 0.00 -0.83
N THR A 488 -17.66 1.21 -1.29
CA THR A 488 -16.70 1.40 -2.38
C THR A 488 -15.24 1.25 -1.94
N GLY A 489 -14.96 1.10 -0.64
CA GLY A 489 -13.62 0.80 -0.13
C GLY A 489 -13.19 1.62 1.09
N MET A 490 -13.64 2.88 1.21
CA MET A 490 -13.18 3.78 2.28
C MET A 490 -13.50 3.27 3.69
N LEU A 491 -14.73 2.82 3.92
CA LEU A 491 -15.17 2.31 5.22
C LEU A 491 -14.38 1.06 5.65
N PRO A 492 -14.30 -0.02 4.85
CA PRO A 492 -13.51 -1.20 5.21
C PRO A 492 -12.01 -0.91 5.33
N ALA A 493 -11.44 -0.03 4.49
CA ALA A 493 -10.03 0.38 4.63
C ALA A 493 -9.77 1.08 5.97
N HIS A 494 -10.63 2.02 6.34
CA HIS A 494 -10.56 2.68 7.65
C HIS A 494 -10.72 1.70 8.81
N ALA A 495 -11.63 0.73 8.70
CA ALA A 495 -11.83 -0.29 9.73
C ALA A 495 -10.59 -1.19 9.90
N VAL A 496 -9.97 -1.64 8.81
CA VAL A 496 -8.71 -2.41 8.84
C VAL A 496 -7.59 -1.61 9.49
N ALA A 497 -7.39 -0.36 9.07
CA ALA A 497 -6.38 0.53 9.64
C ALA A 497 -6.62 0.77 11.14
N THR A 498 -7.88 0.97 11.55
CA THR A 498 -8.24 1.17 12.96
C THR A 498 -7.96 -0.07 13.81
N VAL A 499 -8.34 -1.27 13.32
CA VAL A 499 -8.06 -2.53 14.02
C VAL A 499 -6.55 -2.74 14.15
N LEU A 500 -5.77 -2.53 13.10
CA LEU A 500 -4.30 -2.61 13.17
C LEU A 500 -3.75 -1.60 14.19
N GLN A 501 -4.19 -0.36 14.13
CA GLN A 501 -3.75 0.68 15.07
C GLN A 501 -4.03 0.25 16.52
N TYR A 502 -5.24 -0.21 16.83
CA TYR A 502 -5.59 -0.70 18.16
C TYR A 502 -4.77 -1.94 18.53
N TRP A 503 -4.47 -2.82 17.58
CA TRP A 503 -3.67 -4.00 17.84
C TRP A 503 -2.20 -3.69 18.11
N TYR A 504 -1.64 -2.59 17.60
CA TYR A 504 -0.27 -2.17 17.92
C TYR A 504 -0.17 -1.21 19.11
N HIS A 505 -1.16 -0.32 19.27
CA HIS A 505 -1.09 0.79 20.23
C HIS A 505 -2.11 0.70 21.38
N GLY A 506 -3.03 -0.27 21.33
CA GLY A 506 -4.15 -0.40 22.26
C GLY A 506 -5.39 0.38 21.79
N SER A 507 -6.57 -0.10 22.17
CA SER A 507 -7.82 0.64 22.03
C SER A 507 -7.94 1.68 23.15
N PRO A 508 -8.77 2.73 23.00
CA PRO A 508 -9.00 3.66 24.09
C PRO A 508 -9.47 2.94 25.39
N PRO A 509 -8.99 3.35 26.58
CA PRO A 509 -9.30 2.65 27.82
C PRO A 509 -10.80 2.51 28.07
N GLY A 510 -11.25 1.27 28.29
CA GLY A 510 -12.65 0.96 28.58
C GLY A 510 -13.60 1.03 27.38
N GLU A 511 -13.10 1.24 26.16
CA GLU A 511 -13.90 1.14 24.94
C GLU A 511 -13.94 -0.30 24.42
N ILE A 512 -15.12 -0.70 23.99
CA ILE A 512 -15.36 -1.99 23.35
C ILE A 512 -15.18 -1.86 21.84
N VAL A 513 -14.48 -2.82 21.24
CA VAL A 513 -14.35 -2.96 19.79
C VAL A 513 -14.89 -4.31 19.37
N SER A 514 -15.69 -4.35 18.30
CA SER A 514 -16.18 -5.62 17.75
C SER A 514 -15.21 -6.16 16.70
N VAL A 515 -14.75 -7.39 16.90
CA VAL A 515 -13.93 -8.13 15.92
C VAL A 515 -14.26 -9.62 15.95
N GLY A 516 -14.05 -10.29 14.82
CA GLY A 516 -14.14 -11.75 14.71
C GLY A 516 -12.88 -12.42 15.26
N VAL A 517 -13.05 -13.20 16.31
CA VAL A 517 -11.97 -13.94 16.97
C VAL A 517 -12.39 -15.39 17.22
N LEU A 518 -11.42 -16.26 17.53
CA LEU A 518 -11.70 -17.65 17.86
C LEU A 518 -12.58 -17.74 19.11
N SER A 519 -13.73 -18.37 18.97
CA SER A 519 -14.57 -18.74 20.10
C SER A 519 -13.95 -19.89 20.89
N GLU A 520 -13.84 -19.69 22.20
CA GLU A 520 -13.43 -20.65 23.23
C GLU A 520 -14.61 -20.97 24.18
N GLY A 521 -15.86 -20.85 23.70
CA GLY A 521 -17.05 -21.11 24.52
C GLY A 521 -17.62 -19.88 25.21
N GLN A 522 -17.08 -18.68 24.95
CA GLN A 522 -17.57 -17.45 25.57
C GLN A 522 -19.03 -17.20 25.18
N PHE A 523 -19.86 -16.72 26.13
CA PHE A 523 -21.28 -16.43 25.91
C PHE A 523 -22.09 -17.62 25.36
N CYS A 524 -21.67 -18.85 25.69
CA CYS A 524 -22.23 -20.10 25.15
C CYS A 524 -22.19 -20.19 23.61
N VAL A 525 -21.30 -19.45 22.95
CA VAL A 525 -20.99 -19.60 21.52
C VAL A 525 -20.12 -20.85 21.37
N PRO A 526 -20.44 -21.79 20.47
CA PRO A 526 -19.63 -22.99 20.25
C PRO A 526 -18.15 -22.68 19.95
N GLU A 527 -17.28 -23.59 20.38
CA GLU A 527 -15.83 -23.48 20.15
C GLU A 527 -15.44 -23.75 18.68
N GLY A 528 -14.30 -23.21 18.25
CA GLY A 528 -13.68 -23.60 16.99
C GLY A 528 -14.22 -22.88 15.74
N ILE A 529 -14.95 -21.77 15.93
CA ILE A 529 -15.37 -20.85 14.87
C ILE A 529 -14.84 -19.44 15.15
N ILE A 530 -14.53 -18.68 14.10
CA ILE A 530 -14.29 -17.24 14.22
C ILE A 530 -15.64 -16.54 14.31
N PHE A 531 -15.92 -15.88 15.42
CA PHE A 531 -17.21 -15.23 15.72
C PHE A 531 -16.99 -13.78 16.14
N SER A 532 -17.76 -12.84 15.58
CA SER A 532 -17.67 -11.43 15.98
C SER A 532 -18.17 -11.25 17.41
N MET A 533 -17.34 -10.69 18.28
CA MET A 533 -17.65 -10.49 19.69
C MET A 533 -16.88 -9.27 20.25
N PRO A 534 -17.26 -8.75 21.43
CA PRO A 534 -16.63 -7.56 22.00
C PRO A 534 -15.25 -7.88 22.59
N VAL A 535 -14.23 -7.14 22.16
CA VAL A 535 -12.86 -7.25 22.67
C VAL A 535 -12.34 -5.89 23.15
N SER A 536 -11.28 -5.93 23.95
CA SER A 536 -10.41 -4.79 24.20
C SER A 536 -9.01 -5.08 23.66
N PHE A 537 -8.30 -4.05 23.17
CA PHE A 537 -6.92 -4.18 22.73
C PHE A 537 -5.98 -3.53 23.73
N GLN A 538 -4.99 -4.27 24.24
CA GLN A 538 -4.02 -3.77 25.21
C GLN A 538 -2.65 -4.41 24.94
N ASN A 539 -1.59 -3.59 24.99
CA ASN A 539 -0.18 -4.03 24.93
C ASN A 539 0.15 -4.99 23.77
N GLY A 540 -0.38 -4.74 22.56
CA GLY A 540 -0.09 -5.60 21.42
C GLY A 540 -0.96 -6.87 21.32
N SER A 541 -1.92 -7.03 22.24
CA SER A 541 -2.81 -8.19 22.34
C SER A 541 -4.27 -7.76 22.41
N TRP A 542 -5.19 -8.71 22.31
CA TRP A 542 -6.62 -8.49 22.49
C TRP A 542 -7.19 -9.50 23.48
N GLU A 543 -8.28 -9.11 24.15
CA GLU A 543 -9.02 -9.98 25.07
C GLU A 543 -10.53 -9.81 24.89
N VAL A 544 -11.26 -10.93 24.94
CA VAL A 544 -12.74 -10.92 24.92
C VAL A 544 -13.25 -10.36 26.24
N ILE A 545 -14.16 -9.38 26.19
CA ILE A 545 -14.75 -8.75 27.37
C ILE A 545 -15.88 -9.64 27.90
N LYS A 546 -15.57 -10.54 28.84
CA LYS A 546 -16.51 -11.57 29.35
C LYS A 546 -17.57 -11.04 30.34
N GLU A 547 -17.33 -9.87 30.93
CA GLU A 547 -18.19 -9.28 31.98
C GLU A 547 -19.39 -8.50 31.39
N LEU A 548 -20.11 -9.11 30.44
CA LEU A 548 -21.30 -8.52 29.83
C LEU A 548 -22.54 -9.34 30.19
N GLU A 549 -23.55 -8.65 30.70
CA GLU A 549 -24.86 -9.26 30.92
C GLU A 549 -25.57 -9.46 29.58
N ILE A 550 -25.96 -10.71 29.27
CA ILE A 550 -26.68 -11.09 28.07
C ILE A 550 -28.01 -11.71 28.49
N ASP A 551 -29.11 -11.23 27.91
CA ASP A 551 -30.45 -11.77 28.17
C ASP A 551 -30.74 -13.03 27.35
N GLY A 552 -31.80 -13.77 27.71
CA GLY A 552 -32.16 -15.03 27.05
C GLY A 552 -32.46 -14.86 25.56
N THR A 553 -33.05 -13.74 25.16
CA THR A 553 -33.35 -13.45 23.75
C THR A 553 -32.08 -13.24 22.94
N THR A 554 -31.11 -12.51 23.47
CA THR A 554 -29.80 -12.32 22.84
C THR A 554 -29.06 -13.64 22.77
N GLN A 555 -29.10 -14.45 23.83
CA GLN A 555 -28.48 -15.78 23.85
C GLN A 555 -29.01 -16.70 22.73
N GLU A 556 -30.33 -16.71 22.50
CA GLU A 556 -30.94 -17.45 21.38
C GLU A 556 -30.48 -16.93 20.02
N VAL A 557 -30.37 -15.59 19.86
CA VAL A 557 -29.86 -14.97 18.64
C VAL A 557 -28.41 -15.42 18.39
N LEU A 558 -27.53 -15.36 19.40
CA LEU A 558 -26.14 -15.79 19.26
C LEU A 558 -26.02 -17.25 18.80
N GLY A 559 -26.86 -18.14 19.35
CA GLY A 559 -26.91 -19.54 18.94
C GLY A 559 -27.25 -19.72 17.45
N ARG A 560 -28.21 -18.93 16.92
CA ARG A 560 -28.55 -18.94 15.49
C ARG A 560 -27.41 -18.45 14.61
N LEU A 561 -26.77 -17.34 15.00
CA LEU A 561 -25.64 -16.77 14.26
C LEU A 561 -24.44 -17.72 14.23
N ALA A 562 -24.19 -18.41 15.34
CA ALA A 562 -23.11 -19.38 15.43
C ALA A 562 -23.37 -20.61 14.54
N HIS A 563 -24.62 -21.08 14.47
CA HIS A 563 -24.99 -22.19 13.60
C HIS A 563 -24.70 -21.90 12.13
N GLU A 564 -25.00 -20.68 11.64
CA GLU A 564 -24.67 -20.29 10.26
C GLU A 564 -23.18 -20.48 9.95
N LEU A 565 -22.31 -19.97 10.83
CA LEU A 565 -20.86 -20.09 10.68
C LEU A 565 -20.36 -21.54 10.78
N ILE A 566 -20.99 -22.35 11.63
CA ILE A 566 -20.70 -23.80 11.71
C ILE A 566 -21.06 -24.47 10.40
N GLN A 567 -22.24 -24.20 9.83
CA GLN A 567 -22.64 -24.79 8.56
C GLN A 567 -21.70 -24.37 7.42
N GLU A 568 -21.31 -23.09 7.35
CA GLU A 568 -20.30 -22.61 6.38
C GLU A 568 -18.98 -23.39 6.51
N LYS A 569 -18.47 -23.55 7.74
CA LYS A 569 -17.26 -24.32 8.02
C LYS A 569 -17.40 -25.78 7.58
N LEU A 570 -18.49 -26.46 7.94
CA LEU A 570 -18.71 -27.86 7.61
C LEU A 570 -18.81 -28.09 6.09
N VAL A 571 -19.44 -27.17 5.35
CA VAL A 571 -19.47 -27.21 3.88
C VAL A 571 -18.08 -27.00 3.29
N ALA A 572 -17.32 -26.02 3.79
CA ALA A 572 -15.96 -25.72 3.33
C ALA A 572 -14.99 -26.90 3.55
N LEU A 573 -15.16 -27.63 4.66
CA LEU A 573 -14.41 -28.84 5.00
C LEU A 573 -14.94 -30.10 4.31
N LYS A 574 -16.02 -29.98 3.52
CA LYS A 574 -16.69 -31.09 2.81
C LYS A 574 -17.25 -32.17 3.75
N GLU A 575 -17.53 -31.81 5.00
CA GLU A 575 -18.16 -32.68 6.00
C GLU A 575 -19.67 -32.79 5.76
N ILE A 576 -20.28 -31.72 5.25
CA ILE A 576 -21.67 -31.71 4.77
C ILE A 576 -21.75 -31.18 3.34
N LYS A 577 -22.81 -31.54 2.63
CA LYS A 577 -23.03 -31.10 1.24
C LYS A 577 -23.76 -29.78 1.12
N GLU A 578 -24.73 -29.56 2.01
CA GLU A 578 -25.69 -28.45 1.99
C GLU A 578 -25.85 -27.88 3.39
N ILE A 579 -26.16 -26.58 3.48
CA ILE A 579 -26.42 -25.89 4.74
C ILE A 579 -27.79 -26.28 5.27
N HIS A 580 -27.87 -26.63 6.56
CA HIS A 580 -29.13 -26.97 7.21
C HIS A 580 -29.68 -25.77 8.02
N PRO A 581 -30.99 -25.47 7.93
CA PRO A 581 -31.61 -24.41 8.72
C PRO A 581 -31.45 -24.63 10.22
N TYR A 582 -31.41 -23.54 10.98
CA TYR A 582 -31.39 -23.62 12.43
C TYR A 582 -32.70 -24.23 12.96
N GLY A 583 -32.60 -25.30 13.76
CA GLY A 583 -33.76 -25.96 14.39
C GLY A 583 -34.32 -27.16 13.62
N GLU A 584 -33.76 -27.53 12.47
CA GLU A 584 -34.00 -28.83 11.82
C GLU A 584 -32.87 -29.79 12.22
N GLY A 585 -32.99 -30.43 13.38
CA GLY A 585 -31.99 -31.37 13.91
C GLY A 585 -32.55 -32.26 15.01
#